data_AF-A0A2A2KPX1-F1
#
_entry.id   AF-A0A2A2KPX1-F1
#
_cell.length_a   1.000
_cell.length_b   1.000
_cell.length_c   1.000
_cell.angle_alpha   90.00
_cell.angle_beta   90.00
_cell.angle_gamma   90.00
#
_symmetry.space_group_name_H-M   'P 1'
#
loop_
_entity.id
_entity.type
_entity.pdbx_description
1 polymer ?
#
loop_
_entity_poly.entity_id
_entity_poly.type
_entity_poly.pdbx_seq_one_letter_code
_entity_poly.pdbx_strand_id
1 'polypeptide(L)'
;MLIQMPAISFAYEMAEADIMERPPRNPTKDRLVNRRLIFFSYLQVGFIQACGGFCVYFTLMMHNGFMPDRLLQLMRDWENKDINDLEDSFGQEWSWDARKALENSCHAAFFFSIVVSQWADLFISKTRKNSFILQGIE
;
A
#
# COMPACT_ATOMS: atom_id res chain seq x y z
N MET A 1 3.91 -5.72 12.46
CA MET A 1 5.34 -5.72 12.84
C MET A 1 6.25 -5.26 11.69
N LEU A 2 6.08 -5.77 10.46
CA LEU A 2 6.97 -5.43 9.32
C LEU A 2 7.10 -3.94 9.02
N ILE A 3 6.04 -3.15 9.19
CA ILE A 3 6.04 -1.70 8.91
C ILE A 3 6.60 -0.87 10.09
N GLN A 4 6.64 -1.44 11.29
CA GLN A 4 7.00 -0.71 12.51
C GLN A 4 8.52 -0.49 12.64
N MET A 5 9.32 -1.49 12.25
CA MET A 5 10.78 -1.38 12.34
C MET A 5 11.35 -0.30 11.39
N PRO A 6 10.92 -0.20 10.12
CA PRO A 6 11.32 0.90 9.24
C PRO A 6 10.96 2.28 9.81
N ALA A 7 9.78 2.43 10.40
CA ALA A 7 9.35 3.71 10.99
C ALA A 7 10.23 4.13 12.18
N ILE A 8 10.65 3.19 13.02
CA ILE A 8 11.56 3.46 14.14
C ILE A 8 12.97 3.80 13.63
N SER A 9 13.41 3.17 12.54
CA SER A 9 14.72 3.43 11.92
C SER A 9 14.91 4.91 11.55
N PHE A 10 13.85 5.61 11.14
CA PHE A 10 13.93 7.04 10.81
C PHE A 10 14.31 7.94 11.99
N ALA A 11 14.16 7.49 13.23
CA ALA A 11 14.62 8.25 14.39
C ALA A 11 16.15 8.33 14.46
N TYR A 12 16.86 7.43 13.78
CA TYR A 12 18.32 7.34 13.77
C TYR A 12 18.97 8.02 12.54
N GLU A 13 18.19 8.67 11.68
CA GLU A 13 18.72 9.37 10.50
C GLU A 13 19.49 10.65 10.87
N MET A 14 20.59 10.88 10.16
CA MET A 14 21.46 12.05 10.34
C MET A 14 20.84 13.31 9.72
N ALA A 15 21.28 14.48 10.17
CA ALA A 15 20.78 15.74 9.64
C ALA A 15 21.16 15.94 8.15
N GLU A 16 20.19 16.30 7.30
CA GLU A 16 20.40 16.57 5.86
C GLU A 16 21.21 17.86 5.57
N ALA A 17 21.32 18.75 6.55
CA ALA A 17 22.07 20.00 6.45
C ALA A 17 22.50 20.44 7.85
N ASP A 18 23.45 21.37 7.94
CA ASP A 18 23.82 21.95 9.23
C ASP A 18 22.60 22.63 9.86
N ILE A 19 22.08 22.02 10.93
CA ILE A 19 20.92 22.51 11.66
C ILE A 19 21.29 23.66 12.60
N MET A 20 22.57 23.77 12.98
CA MET A 20 23.07 24.79 13.91
C MET A 20 23.18 26.17 13.25
N GLU A 21 23.23 26.23 11.92
CA GLU A 21 23.17 27.49 11.15
C GLU A 21 21.76 28.07 11.03
N ARG A 22 20.71 27.29 11.36
CA ARG A 22 19.31 27.74 11.19
C ARG A 22 18.73 28.35 12.47
N PRO A 23 17.87 29.39 12.34
CA PRO A 23 17.17 29.96 13.48
C PRO A 23 16.16 28.95 14.08
N PRO A 24 15.80 29.10 15.37
CA PRO A 24 14.80 28.25 16.03
C PRO A 24 13.44 28.26 15.32
N ARG A 25 12.80 27.10 15.28
CA ARG A 25 11.49 26.88 14.63
C ARG A 25 10.40 27.79 15.22
N ASN A 26 9.56 28.37 14.37
CA ASN A 26 8.36 29.07 14.82
C ASN A 26 7.20 28.07 15.09
N PRO A 27 6.70 27.92 16.34
CA PRO A 27 5.70 26.90 16.67
C PRO A 27 4.33 27.12 16.01
N THR A 28 4.01 28.36 15.63
CA THR A 28 2.70 28.70 15.03
C THR A 28 2.65 28.38 13.54
N LYS A 29 3.76 28.65 12.83
CA LYS A 29 3.89 28.53 11.37
C LYS A 29 4.44 27.18 10.95
N ASP A 30 5.48 26.70 11.62
CA ASP A 30 6.26 25.51 11.22
C ASP A 30 5.82 24.29 12.03
N ARG A 31 4.60 23.82 11.76
CA ARG A 31 4.04 22.63 12.42
C ARG A 31 4.74 21.34 11.98
N LEU A 32 4.76 20.35 12.87
CA LEU A 32 5.37 19.04 12.59
C LEU A 32 4.65 18.33 11.42
N VAL A 33 3.32 18.37 11.43
CA VAL A 33 2.47 17.90 10.34
C VAL A 33 1.86 19.10 9.65
N ASN A 34 2.21 19.30 8.39
CA ASN A 34 1.69 20.37 7.56
C ASN A 34 0.75 19.81 6.48
N ARG A 35 -0.13 20.65 5.92
CA ARG A 35 -1.02 20.29 4.82
C ARG A 35 -0.25 19.72 3.62
N ARG A 36 0.93 20.29 3.34
CA ARG A 36 1.83 19.78 2.27
C ARG A 36 2.24 18.32 2.51
N LEU A 37 2.53 17.95 3.75
CA LEU A 37 2.87 16.59 4.12
C LEU A 37 1.68 15.66 3.91
N ILE A 38 0.49 16.06 4.37
CA ILE A 38 -0.75 15.28 4.22
C ILE A 38 -1.06 15.04 2.74
N PHE A 39 -1.01 16.08 1.91
CA PHE A 39 -1.29 15.95 0.48
C PHE A 39 -0.30 15.04 -0.23
N PHE A 40 1.00 15.17 0.07
CA PHE A 40 2.03 14.30 -0.49
C PHE A 40 1.84 12.84 -0.06
N SER A 41 1.71 12.58 1.25
CA SER A 41 1.67 11.22 1.78
C SER A 41 0.37 10.50 1.42
N TYR A 42 -0.79 11.13 1.61
CA TYR A 42 -2.07 10.46 1.42
C TYR A 42 -2.53 10.44 -0.03
N LEU A 43 -2.40 11.55 -0.76
CA LEU A 43 -2.98 11.65 -2.10
C LEU A 43 -2.01 11.30 -3.23
N GLN A 44 -0.71 11.47 -3.05
CA GLN A 44 0.25 11.09 -4.10
C GLN A 44 0.77 9.68 -3.85
N VAL A 45 1.54 9.51 -2.78
CA VAL A 45 2.16 8.22 -2.46
C VAL A 45 1.10 7.17 -2.14
N GLY A 46 0.21 7.46 -1.19
CA GLY A 46 -0.84 6.52 -0.79
C GLY A 46 -1.79 6.12 -1.93
N PHE A 47 -2.10 7.03 -2.84
CA PHE A 47 -2.93 6.72 -4.01
C PHE A 47 -2.22 5.75 -4.97
N ILE A 48 -0.94 5.98 -5.28
CA ILE A 48 -0.14 5.09 -6.13
C ILE A 48 -0.06 3.70 -5.50
N GLN A 49 0.16 3.62 -4.19
CA GLN A 49 0.19 2.35 -3.46
C GLN A 49 -1.16 1.61 -3.51
N ALA A 50 -2.27 2.33 -3.31
CA ALA A 50 -3.60 1.76 -3.39
C ALA A 50 -3.86 1.19 -4.80
N CYS A 51 -3.54 1.96 -5.85
CA CYS A 51 -3.66 1.49 -7.24
C CYS A 51 -2.80 0.25 -7.51
N GLY A 52 -1.57 0.20 -6.98
CA GLY A 52 -0.69 -0.97 -7.08
C GLY A 52 -1.29 -2.21 -6.42
N GLY A 53 -1.79 -2.07 -5.18
CA GLY A 53 -2.46 -3.16 -4.47
C GLY A 53 -3.71 -3.67 -5.19
N PHE A 54 -4.57 -2.76 -5.68
CA PHE A 54 -5.77 -3.14 -6.44
C PHE A 54 -5.41 -3.81 -7.77
N CYS A 55 -4.33 -3.39 -8.43
CA CYS A 55 -3.85 -4.05 -9.65
C CYS A 55 -3.47 -5.50 -9.39
N VAL A 56 -2.74 -5.78 -8.30
CA VAL A 56 -2.39 -7.15 -7.89
C VAL A 56 -3.64 -7.98 -7.58
N TYR A 57 -4.60 -7.41 -6.85
CA TYR A 57 -5.87 -8.07 -6.56
C TYR A 57 -6.63 -8.47 -7.84
N PHE A 58 -6.82 -7.52 -8.78
CA PHE A 58 -7.51 -7.81 -10.03
C PHE A 58 -6.75 -8.81 -10.90
N THR A 59 -5.42 -8.74 -10.94
CA THR A 59 -4.61 -9.69 -11.69
C THR A 59 -4.74 -11.10 -11.13
N LEU A 60 -4.75 -11.26 -9.79
CA LEU A 60 -4.90 -12.56 -9.15
C LEU A 60 -6.30 -13.15 -9.37
N MET A 61 -7.34 -12.32 -9.23
CA MET A 61 -8.71 -12.75 -9.52
C MET A 61 -8.91 -13.13 -10.99
N MET A 62 -8.36 -12.34 -11.92
CA MET A 62 -8.42 -12.63 -13.35
C MET A 62 -7.69 -13.94 -13.69
N HIS A 63 -6.55 -14.21 -13.06
CA HIS A 63 -5.82 -15.46 -13.25
C HIS A 63 -6.61 -16.69 -12.78
N ASN A 64 -7.50 -16.52 -11.79
CA ASN A 64 -8.39 -17.57 -11.28
C ASN A 64 -9.79 -17.53 -11.93
N GLY A 65 -9.97 -16.83 -13.06
CA GLY A 65 -11.21 -16.85 -13.84
C GLY A 65 -12.24 -15.78 -13.49
N PHE A 66 -11.99 -14.92 -12.48
CA PHE A 66 -12.87 -13.81 -12.14
C PHE A 66 -12.42 -12.52 -12.81
N MET A 67 -13.05 -12.17 -13.94
CA MET A 67 -12.72 -10.93 -14.65
C MET A 67 -13.17 -9.68 -13.85
N PRO A 68 -12.44 -8.55 -13.95
CA PRO A 68 -12.73 -7.33 -13.18
C PRO A 68 -14.12 -6.72 -13.41
N ASP A 69 -14.70 -6.91 -14.60
CA ASP A 69 -16.05 -6.47 -14.95
C ASP A 69 -17.13 -7.24 -14.18
N ARG A 70 -16.98 -8.56 -14.04
CA ARG A 70 -17.91 -9.41 -13.28
C ARG A 70 -17.82 -9.19 -11.77
N LEU A 71 -16.63 -8.87 -11.26
CA LEU A 71 -16.36 -8.66 -9.83
C LEU A 71 -17.23 -7.58 -9.18
N LEU A 72 -17.60 -6.52 -9.91
CA LEU A 72 -18.36 -5.38 -9.35
C LEU A 72 -19.76 -5.75 -8.87
N GLN A 73 -20.37 -6.79 -9.42
CA GLN A 73 -21.73 -7.23 -9.05
C GLN A 73 -21.74 -8.52 -8.22
N LEU A 74 -20.59 -9.17 -8.07
CA LEU A 74 -20.48 -10.52 -7.51
C LEU A 74 -20.54 -10.56 -5.98
N MET A 75 -20.39 -9.42 -5.29
CA MET A 75 -20.22 -9.37 -3.83
C MET A 75 -21.35 -10.07 -3.06
N ARG A 76 -22.61 -9.93 -3.50
CA ARG A 76 -23.76 -10.55 -2.83
C ARG A 76 -23.72 -12.08 -2.93
N ASP A 77 -23.43 -12.61 -4.12
CA ASP A 77 -23.38 -14.05 -4.37
C ASP A 77 -22.08 -14.68 -3.84
N TRP A 78 -21.01 -13.88 -3.74
CA TRP A 78 -19.73 -14.27 -3.17
C TRP A 78 -19.80 -14.47 -1.65
N GLU A 79 -20.57 -13.65 -0.93
CA GLU A 79 -20.75 -13.78 0.51
C GLU A 79 -21.77 -14.85 0.91
N ASN A 80 -22.72 -15.19 0.02
CA ASN A 80 -23.74 -16.18 0.30
C ASN A 80 -23.14 -17.59 0.45
N LYS A 81 -23.35 -18.20 1.61
CA LYS A 81 -22.84 -19.54 1.97
C LYS A 81 -23.64 -20.68 1.37
N ASP A 82 -24.89 -20.42 0.99
CA ASP A 82 -25.80 -21.44 0.47
C ASP A 82 -25.52 -21.78 -1.01
N ILE A 83 -24.88 -20.85 -1.73
CA ILE A 83 -24.43 -21.04 -3.12
C ILE A 83 -23.12 -21.83 -3.08
N ASN A 84 -23.02 -22.96 -3.79
CA ASN A 84 -21.78 -23.75 -3.89
C ASN A 84 -21.35 -24.00 -5.34
N ASP A 85 -22.04 -23.38 -6.26
CA ASP A 85 -22.03 -23.54 -7.71
C ASP A 85 -21.85 -22.17 -8.39
N LEU A 86 -21.06 -21.27 -7.77
CA LEU A 86 -20.83 -19.95 -8.34
C LEU A 86 -19.95 -20.08 -9.59
N GLU A 87 -20.53 -19.81 -10.76
CA GLU A 87 -19.81 -19.86 -12.02
C GLU A 87 -18.81 -18.69 -12.15
N ASP A 88 -17.59 -18.96 -12.63
CA ASP A 88 -16.60 -17.95 -13.01
C ASP A 88 -16.74 -17.52 -14.48
N SER A 89 -15.87 -16.64 -14.96
CA SER A 89 -15.95 -16.13 -16.36
C SER A 89 -15.50 -17.16 -17.40
N PHE A 90 -14.94 -18.29 -16.97
CA PHE A 90 -14.50 -19.41 -17.81
C PHE A 90 -15.46 -20.60 -17.76
N GLY A 91 -16.54 -20.51 -16.98
CA GLY A 91 -17.56 -21.56 -16.84
C GLY A 91 -17.24 -22.62 -15.78
N GLN A 92 -16.30 -22.36 -14.86
CA GLN A 92 -16.02 -23.25 -13.73
C GLN A 92 -16.92 -22.91 -12.54
N GLU A 93 -17.41 -23.93 -11.85
CA GLU A 93 -18.20 -23.78 -10.63
C GLU A 93 -17.30 -23.76 -9.39
N TRP A 94 -17.53 -22.79 -8.51
CA TRP A 94 -16.75 -22.59 -7.30
C TRP A 94 -17.58 -22.80 -6.02
N SER A 95 -17.13 -23.71 -5.16
CA SER A 95 -17.68 -23.91 -3.82
C SER A 95 -17.39 -22.70 -2.91
N TRP A 96 -18.15 -22.54 -1.83
CA TRP A 96 -17.93 -21.46 -0.88
C TRP A 96 -16.54 -21.49 -0.26
N ASP A 97 -16.06 -22.67 0.16
CA ASP A 97 -14.74 -22.83 0.76
C ASP A 97 -13.61 -22.47 -0.22
N ALA A 98 -13.74 -22.86 -1.49
CA ALA A 98 -12.74 -22.55 -2.52
C ALA A 98 -12.67 -21.04 -2.80
N ARG A 99 -13.82 -20.35 -2.86
CA ARG A 99 -13.88 -18.89 -3.05
C ARG A 99 -13.26 -18.15 -1.87
N LYS A 100 -13.54 -18.58 -0.64
CA LYS A 100 -12.95 -17.97 0.55
C LYS A 100 -11.45 -18.26 0.68
N ALA A 101 -10.99 -19.42 0.25
CA ALA A 101 -9.55 -19.70 0.14
C ALA A 101 -8.87 -18.77 -0.88
N LEU A 102 -9.49 -18.55 -2.05
CA LEU A 102 -9.01 -17.60 -3.05
C LEU A 102 -9.01 -16.16 -2.52
N GLU A 103 -10.07 -15.74 -1.83
CA GLU A 103 -10.17 -14.42 -1.20
C GLU A 103 -9.05 -14.19 -0.18
N ASN A 104 -8.76 -15.19 0.66
CA ASN A 104 -7.66 -15.13 1.62
C ASN A 104 -6.29 -15.00 0.92
N SER A 105 -6.09 -15.74 -0.17
CA SER A 105 -4.91 -15.59 -1.02
C SER A 105 -4.81 -14.18 -1.61
N CYS A 106 -5.94 -13.58 -2.03
CA CYS A 106 -5.99 -12.21 -2.53
C CYS A 106 -5.63 -11.18 -1.44
N HIS A 107 -6.13 -11.35 -0.21
CA HIS A 107 -5.77 -10.50 0.92
C HIS A 107 -4.28 -10.60 1.24
N ALA A 108 -3.70 -11.81 1.21
CA ALA A 108 -2.28 -12.01 1.42
C ALA A 108 -1.44 -11.34 0.31
N ALA A 109 -1.84 -11.48 -0.95
CA ALA A 109 -1.17 -10.84 -2.09
C ALA A 109 -1.25 -9.31 -2.04
N PHE A 110 -2.42 -8.76 -1.67
CA PHE A 110 -2.59 -7.31 -1.48
C PHE A 110 -1.70 -6.79 -0.34
N PHE A 111 -1.68 -7.50 0.79
CA PHE A 111 -0.80 -7.17 1.91
C PHE A 111 0.68 -7.21 1.50
N PHE A 112 1.09 -8.24 0.77
CA PHE A 112 2.45 -8.35 0.26
C PHE A 112 2.80 -7.19 -0.69
N SER A 113 1.87 -6.79 -1.57
CA SER A 113 2.05 -5.62 -2.43
C SER A 113 2.27 -4.34 -1.62
N ILE A 114 1.53 -4.13 -0.52
CA ILE A 114 1.78 -2.99 0.36
C ILE A 114 3.20 -3.05 0.93
N VAL A 115 3.63 -4.20 1.44
CA VAL A 115 4.98 -4.35 2.02
C VAL A 115 6.07 -4.01 1.01
N VAL A 116 5.93 -4.46 -0.24
CA VAL A 116 6.88 -4.12 -1.32
C VAL A 116 6.87 -2.62 -1.62
N SER A 117 5.69 -2.00 -1.72
CA SER A 117 5.61 -0.55 -1.92
C SER A 117 6.20 0.25 -0.77
N GLN A 118 6.11 -0.26 0.47
CA GLN A 118 6.71 0.37 1.65
C GLN A 118 8.24 0.40 1.61
N TRP A 119 8.89 -0.51 0.88
CA TRP A 119 10.34 -0.41 0.66
C TRP A 119 10.70 0.82 -0.17
N ALA A 120 9.90 1.14 -1.20
CA ALA A 120 10.09 2.36 -1.97
C ALA A 120 9.82 3.62 -1.13
N ASP A 121 8.75 3.61 -0.32
CA ASP A 121 8.45 4.71 0.60
C ASP A 121 9.56 4.94 1.64
N LEU A 122 10.22 3.86 2.09
CA LEU A 122 11.36 3.94 3.00
C LEU A 122 12.50 4.75 2.38
N PHE A 123 12.84 4.48 1.12
CA PHE A 123 13.87 5.23 0.40
C PHE A 123 13.48 6.68 0.16
N ILE A 124 12.23 6.94 -0.23
CA ILE A 124 11.74 8.30 -0.52
C ILE A 124 11.67 9.14 0.77
N SER A 125 11.30 8.53 1.89
CA SER A 125 11.10 9.26 3.15
C SER A 125 12.39 9.47 3.95
N LYS A 126 13.51 8.83 3.56
CA LYS A 126 14.83 9.02 4.17
C LYS A 126 15.33 10.46 4.04
N THR A 127 15.02 11.13 2.92
CA THR A 127 15.39 12.53 2.70
C THR A 127 14.18 13.39 2.32
N ARG A 128 14.14 14.62 2.82
CA ARG A 128 13.08 15.59 2.49
C ARG A 128 13.49 16.59 1.42
N LYS A 129 14.78 16.85 1.25
CA LYS A 129 15.29 17.83 0.27
C LYS A 129 16.46 17.30 -0.55
N ASN A 130 17.38 16.58 0.07
CA ASN A 130 18.55 16.08 -0.62
C ASN A 130 18.21 14.85 -1.47
N SER A 131 18.92 14.68 -2.58
CA SER A 131 18.87 13.42 -3.33
C SER A 131 19.50 12.30 -2.50
N PHE A 132 18.94 11.09 -2.59
CA PHE A 132 19.47 9.91 -1.89
C PHE A 132 20.96 9.63 -2.20
N ILE A 133 21.41 9.95 -3.42
CA ILE A 133 22.81 9.76 -3.87
C ILE A 133 23.77 10.66 -3.09
N LEU A 134 23.34 11.88 -2.75
CA LEU A 134 24.16 12.85 -2.01
C LEU A 134 24.17 12.57 -0.51
N GLN A 135 23.07 12.04 0.02
CA GLN A 135 22.93 11.71 1.44
C GLN A 135 23.67 10.40 1.81
N GLY A 136 23.82 9.47 0.85
CA GLY A 136 24.43 8.16 1.09
C GLY A 136 23.45 7.13 1.66
N ILE A 137 23.78 5.85 1.46
CA ILE A 137 23.10 4.70 2.07
C ILE A 137 24.04 4.18 3.17
N GLU A 138 24.16 4.94 4.26
CA GLU A 138 24.65 4.40 5.53
C GLU A 138 23.47 3.94 6.39
#